data_AF-A0A5E4L647-F1
#
_entry.id   AF-A0A5E4L647-F1
#
_cell.length_a   1.000
_cell.length_b   1.000
_cell.length_c   1.000
_cell.angle_alpha   90.00
_cell.angle_beta   90.00
_cell.angle_gamma   90.00
#
_symmetry.space_group_name_H-M   'P 1'
#
loop_
_entity.id
_entity.type
_entity.pdbx_description
1 polymer ?
#
loop_
_entity_poly.entity_id
_entity_poly.type
_entity_poly.pdbx_seq_one_letter_code
_entity_poly.pdbx_strand_id
1 'polypeptide(L)'
;MRKKHLEMLLEQVSGFSSPSPSKEQYSTPATVAAELLHYAFMKGDITGTVYDLGCGCGILAIGAKLLGAEKVIGFDDDRDALEIARANAQKLGADVEFVCSSINEVHGKAHAVVMNPPFGAQVKGSDRPFLRKALELSSVVYSIHNAGSAEFIKKFISPSVITEHILIDFPIKRTFRFHTREVQVIKAEIFRIEKR
;
A
#
# COMPACT_ATOMS: atom_id res chain seq x y z
N MET A 1 -15.53 -0.20 -11.58
CA MET A 1 -14.48 -0.20 -12.63
C MET A 1 -13.91 -1.62 -12.78
N ARG A 2 -13.48 -2.08 -13.97
CA ARG A 2 -12.85 -3.42 -14.12
C ARG A 2 -11.37 -3.38 -13.69
N LYS A 3 -10.84 -4.47 -13.11
CA LYS A 3 -9.43 -4.59 -12.66
C LYS A 3 -8.40 -4.15 -13.70
N LYS A 4 -8.47 -4.65 -14.93
CA LYS A 4 -7.52 -4.31 -16.01
C LYS A 4 -7.50 -2.81 -16.33
N HIS A 5 -8.65 -2.15 -16.24
CA HIS A 5 -8.71 -0.70 -16.48
C HIS A 5 -8.03 0.06 -15.34
N LEU A 6 -8.26 -0.35 -14.09
CA LEU A 6 -7.54 0.22 -12.95
C LEU A 6 -6.02 0.04 -13.08
N GLU A 7 -5.58 -1.17 -13.43
CA GLU A 7 -4.16 -1.48 -13.66
C GLU A 7 -3.52 -0.54 -14.70
N MET A 8 -4.15 -0.36 -15.87
CA MET A 8 -3.68 0.54 -16.92
C MET A 8 -3.58 2.01 -16.48
N LEU A 9 -4.48 2.46 -15.59
CA LEU A 9 -4.39 3.80 -15.00
C LEU A 9 -3.21 3.89 -14.04
N LEU A 10 -3.03 2.88 -13.18
CA LEU A 10 -1.96 2.82 -12.20
C LEU A 10 -0.57 2.65 -12.82
N GLU A 11 -0.45 2.07 -14.02
CA GLU A 11 0.82 2.04 -14.78
C GLU A 11 1.38 3.42 -15.11
N GLN A 12 0.53 4.46 -15.13
CA GLN A 12 0.93 5.83 -15.40
C GLN A 12 1.51 6.56 -14.18
N VAL A 13 1.44 5.95 -12.99
CA VAL A 13 1.97 6.50 -11.74
C VAL A 13 3.49 6.45 -11.78
N SER A 14 4.11 7.63 -11.67
CA SER A 14 5.56 7.75 -11.59
C SER A 14 6.07 7.20 -10.26
N GLY A 15 7.18 6.46 -10.30
CA GLY A 15 7.87 6.00 -9.09
C GLY A 15 8.83 7.04 -8.50
N PHE A 16 9.65 6.61 -7.55
CA PHE A 16 10.64 7.45 -6.89
C PHE A 16 11.70 7.98 -7.87
N SER A 17 12.02 9.27 -7.76
CA SER A 17 13.08 9.92 -8.54
C SER A 17 14.49 9.52 -8.07
N SER A 18 14.67 9.38 -6.75
CA SER A 18 15.91 8.94 -6.10
C SER A 18 15.57 7.98 -4.95
N PRO A 19 15.31 6.69 -5.25
CA PRO A 19 14.89 5.71 -4.26
C PRO A 19 15.99 5.47 -3.21
N SER A 20 15.60 5.30 -1.96
CA SER A 20 16.50 4.91 -0.87
C SER A 20 16.38 3.42 -0.54
N PRO A 21 17.46 2.62 -0.69
CA PRO A 21 17.46 1.21 -0.26
C PRO A 21 17.19 1.05 1.24
N SER A 22 17.72 1.95 2.08
CA SER A 22 17.57 1.87 3.53
C SER A 22 16.14 2.11 4.01
N LYS A 23 15.32 2.76 3.19
CA LYS A 23 13.89 2.98 3.42
C LYS A 23 13.01 1.95 2.70
N GLU A 24 13.60 0.96 2.02
CA GLU A 24 12.86 -0.03 1.21
C GLU A 24 11.91 0.64 0.19
N GLN A 25 12.32 1.76 -0.42
CA GLN A 25 11.50 2.52 -1.37
C GLN A 25 11.45 1.85 -2.75
N TYR A 26 10.53 0.90 -2.91
CA TYR A 26 10.07 0.39 -4.20
C TYR A 26 8.60 0.76 -4.41
N SER A 27 8.27 1.22 -5.61
CA SER A 27 6.87 1.47 -5.96
C SER A 27 6.14 0.14 -6.06
N THR A 28 4.97 0.03 -5.40
CA THR A 28 4.08 -1.12 -5.57
C THR A 28 3.78 -1.29 -7.07
N PRO A 29 3.99 -2.49 -7.65
CA PRO A 29 3.67 -2.72 -9.06
C PRO A 29 2.18 -2.50 -9.31
N ALA A 30 1.84 -1.90 -10.46
CA ALA A 30 0.44 -1.62 -10.83
C ALA A 30 -0.44 -2.88 -10.82
N THR A 31 0.10 -4.03 -11.22
CA THR A 31 -0.56 -5.35 -11.14
C THR A 31 -0.97 -5.71 -9.72
N VAL A 32 -0.06 -5.52 -8.76
CA VAL A 32 -0.28 -5.85 -7.33
C VAL A 32 -1.22 -4.85 -6.69
N ALA A 33 -1.05 -3.55 -6.97
CA ALA A 33 -1.93 -2.50 -6.49
C ALA A 33 -3.37 -2.70 -7.01
N ALA A 34 -3.53 -3.01 -8.29
CA ALA A 34 -4.83 -3.26 -8.88
C ALA A 34 -5.49 -4.53 -8.32
N GLU A 35 -4.73 -5.59 -8.02
CA GLU A 35 -5.27 -6.80 -7.37
C GLU A 35 -5.83 -6.45 -5.99
N LEU A 36 -5.02 -5.83 -5.12
CA LEU A 36 -5.42 -5.45 -3.76
C LEU A 36 -6.66 -4.55 -3.78
N LEU A 37 -6.60 -3.47 -4.55
CA LEU A 37 -7.65 -2.44 -4.56
C LEU A 37 -8.94 -2.94 -5.20
N HIS A 38 -8.85 -3.69 -6.31
CA HIS A 38 -10.03 -4.27 -6.93
C HIS A 38 -10.69 -5.31 -6.02
N TYR A 39 -9.89 -6.11 -5.32
CA TYR A 39 -10.42 -7.05 -4.34
C TYR A 39 -11.16 -6.32 -3.21
N ALA A 40 -10.54 -5.29 -2.62
CA ALA A 40 -11.15 -4.46 -1.59
C ALA A 40 -12.45 -3.79 -2.06
N PHE A 41 -12.47 -3.30 -3.30
CA PHE A 41 -13.67 -2.73 -3.92
C PHE A 41 -14.79 -3.76 -4.09
N MET A 42 -14.46 -4.99 -4.52
CA MET A 42 -15.45 -6.07 -4.64
C MET A 42 -16.03 -6.53 -3.30
N LYS A 43 -15.30 -6.34 -2.19
CA LYS A 43 -15.81 -6.57 -0.82
C LYS A 43 -16.65 -5.41 -0.29
N GLY A 44 -16.69 -4.28 -0.99
CA GLY A 44 -17.36 -3.06 -0.54
C GLY A 44 -16.55 -2.23 0.46
N ASP A 45 -15.25 -2.56 0.65
CA ASP A 45 -14.40 -1.92 1.65
C ASP A 45 -13.71 -0.64 1.09
N ILE A 46 -13.76 -0.39 -0.23
CA ILE A 46 -13.31 0.88 -0.83
C ILE A 46 -14.52 1.83 -0.89
N THR A 47 -14.89 2.35 0.27
CA THR A 47 -15.99 3.32 0.46
C THR A 47 -15.66 4.26 1.62
N GLY A 48 -16.41 5.36 1.77
CA GLY A 48 -16.20 6.35 2.81
C GLY A 48 -14.77 6.89 2.83
N THR A 49 -14.14 6.90 4.01
CA THR A 49 -12.74 7.33 4.17
C THR A 49 -11.78 6.15 4.09
N VAL A 50 -10.79 6.22 3.19
CA VAL A 50 -9.70 5.24 3.05
C VAL A 50 -8.37 5.89 3.38
N TYR A 51 -7.56 5.23 4.21
CA TYR A 51 -6.20 5.67 4.51
C TYR A 51 -5.17 4.77 3.80
N ASP A 52 -4.12 5.38 3.25
CA ASP A 52 -2.95 4.69 2.69
C ASP A 52 -1.73 4.98 3.57
N LEU A 53 -1.21 3.96 4.27
CA LEU A 53 -0.10 4.12 5.21
C LEU A 53 1.23 3.74 4.56
N GLY A 54 2.17 4.68 4.53
CA GLY A 54 3.41 4.55 3.76
C GLY A 54 3.12 4.65 2.27
N CYS A 55 2.38 5.68 1.88
CA CYS A 55 1.80 5.78 0.54
C CYS A 55 2.85 5.97 -0.56
N GLY A 56 4.07 6.40 -0.23
CA GLY A 56 5.14 6.68 -1.16
C GLY A 56 4.67 7.61 -2.28
N CYS A 57 4.76 7.15 -3.53
CA CYS A 57 4.30 7.89 -4.71
C CYS A 57 2.78 7.84 -4.96
N GLY A 58 2.01 7.33 -3.99
CA GLY A 58 0.55 7.45 -3.93
C GLY A 58 -0.24 6.40 -4.71
N ILE A 59 0.37 5.30 -5.19
CA ILE A 59 -0.31 4.36 -6.10
C ILE A 59 -1.56 3.72 -5.48
N LEU A 60 -1.54 3.36 -4.20
CA LEU A 60 -2.70 2.76 -3.53
C LEU A 60 -3.77 3.82 -3.23
N ALA A 61 -3.38 4.98 -2.69
CA ALA A 61 -4.28 6.10 -2.46
C ALA A 61 -5.01 6.57 -3.73
N ILE A 62 -4.27 6.76 -4.83
CA ILE A 62 -4.82 7.17 -6.12
C ILE A 62 -5.80 6.10 -6.62
N GLY A 63 -5.43 4.83 -6.58
CA GLY A 63 -6.29 3.75 -7.03
C GLY A 63 -7.57 3.61 -6.19
N ALA A 64 -7.49 3.78 -4.87
CA ALA A 64 -8.66 3.82 -3.99
C ALA A 64 -9.61 4.97 -4.37
N LYS A 65 -9.08 6.15 -4.69
CA LYS A 65 -9.89 7.29 -5.13
C LYS A 65 -10.55 7.03 -6.49
N LEU A 66 -9.81 6.47 -7.46
CA LEU A 66 -10.34 6.11 -8.77
C LEU A 66 -11.45 5.05 -8.72
N LEU A 67 -11.48 4.23 -7.67
CA LEU A 67 -12.51 3.24 -7.41
C LEU A 67 -13.75 3.79 -6.71
N GLY A 68 -13.72 5.06 -6.27
CA GLY A 68 -14.89 5.74 -5.71
C GLY A 68 -14.90 5.90 -4.19
N ALA A 69 -13.76 5.76 -3.51
CA ALA A 69 -13.66 6.19 -2.12
C ALA A 69 -14.01 7.68 -1.98
N GLU A 70 -14.84 8.03 -0.99
CA GLU A 70 -15.32 9.40 -0.80
C GLU A 70 -14.16 10.33 -0.41
N LYS A 71 -13.39 9.93 0.61
CA LYS A 71 -12.18 10.61 1.06
C LYS A 71 -11.00 9.65 1.06
N VAL A 72 -9.87 10.08 0.54
CA VAL A 72 -8.61 9.32 0.62
C VAL A 72 -7.51 10.19 1.20
N ILE A 73 -6.79 9.65 2.17
CA ILE A 73 -5.61 10.30 2.76
C ILE A 73 -4.41 9.36 2.68
N GLY A 74 -3.36 9.79 1.99
CA GLY A 74 -2.07 9.10 1.95
C GLY A 74 -1.09 9.71 2.96
N PHE A 75 -0.48 8.87 3.78
CA PHE A 75 0.51 9.26 4.79
C PHE A 75 1.88 8.71 4.43
N ASP A 76 2.90 9.55 4.44
CA ASP A 76 4.31 9.14 4.30
C ASP A 76 5.22 10.10 5.07
N ASP A 77 6.39 9.63 5.49
CA ASP A 77 7.38 10.49 6.17
C ASP A 77 8.35 11.18 5.20
N ASP A 78 8.29 10.80 3.93
CA ASP A 78 9.15 11.32 2.87
C ASP A 78 8.44 12.41 2.04
N ARG A 79 8.82 13.67 2.26
CA ARG A 79 8.27 14.82 1.55
C ARG A 79 8.46 14.72 0.04
N ASP A 80 9.61 14.22 -0.42
CA ASP A 80 9.91 14.12 -1.85
C ASP A 80 9.01 13.09 -2.53
N ALA A 81 8.71 11.98 -1.83
CA ALA A 81 7.74 10.99 -2.28
C ALA A 81 6.33 11.60 -2.40
N LEU A 82 5.93 12.43 -1.43
CA LEU A 82 4.61 13.08 -1.43
C LEU A 82 4.46 14.13 -2.55
N GLU A 83 5.52 14.84 -2.93
CA GLU A 83 5.46 15.73 -4.10
C GLU A 83 5.20 14.94 -5.39
N ILE A 84 5.85 13.78 -5.55
CA ILE A 84 5.58 12.86 -6.67
C ILE A 84 4.14 12.34 -6.59
N ALA A 85 3.66 11.99 -5.38
CA ALA A 85 2.31 11.51 -5.17
C ALA A 85 1.24 12.54 -5.56
N ARG A 86 1.43 13.82 -5.20
CA ARG A 86 0.54 14.93 -5.60
C ARG A 86 0.53 15.10 -7.12
N ALA A 87 1.69 15.08 -7.76
CA ALA A 87 1.78 15.18 -9.22
C ALA A 87 1.09 13.99 -9.93
N ASN A 88 1.25 12.76 -9.40
CA ASN A 88 0.58 11.57 -9.91
C ASN A 88 -0.94 11.67 -9.76
N ALA A 89 -1.42 12.14 -8.61
CA ALA A 89 -2.84 12.30 -8.33
C ALA A 89 -3.47 13.36 -9.25
N GLN A 90 -2.79 14.51 -9.43
CA GLN A 90 -3.21 15.55 -10.37
C GLN A 90 -3.29 15.02 -11.81
N LYS A 91 -2.26 14.29 -12.25
CA LYS A 91 -2.20 13.68 -13.60
C LYS A 91 -3.38 12.75 -13.88
N LEU A 92 -3.81 11.98 -12.88
CA LEU A 92 -4.88 11.00 -12.99
C LEU A 92 -6.25 11.54 -12.57
N GLY A 93 -6.36 12.83 -12.22
CA GLY A 93 -7.62 13.44 -11.76
C GLY A 93 -8.15 12.85 -10.45
N ALA A 94 -7.26 12.32 -9.60
CA ALA A 94 -7.61 11.73 -8.32
C ALA A 94 -7.46 12.77 -7.20
N ASP A 95 -8.57 13.16 -6.58
CA ASP A 95 -8.56 14.05 -5.42
C ASP A 95 -8.19 13.28 -4.14
N VAL A 96 -6.91 13.38 -3.75
CA VAL A 96 -6.30 12.67 -2.62
C VAL A 96 -5.57 13.67 -1.73
N GLU A 97 -5.80 13.60 -0.42
CA GLU A 97 -5.07 14.36 0.58
C GLU A 97 -3.74 13.65 0.89
N PHE A 98 -2.61 14.35 0.82
CA PHE A 98 -1.29 13.80 1.13
C PHE A 98 -0.63 14.51 2.29
N VAL A 99 -0.38 13.77 3.37
CA VAL A 99 0.09 14.30 4.65
C VAL A 99 1.47 13.75 4.98
N CYS A 100 2.43 14.66 5.19
CA CYS A 100 3.76 14.32 5.68
C CYS A 100 3.68 14.01 7.17
N SER A 101 3.80 12.74 7.55
CA SER A 101 3.63 12.30 8.93
C SER A 101 4.36 11.00 9.21
N SER A 102 4.95 10.89 10.40
CA SER A 102 5.43 9.61 10.89
C SER A 102 4.24 8.68 11.15
N ILE A 103 4.41 7.37 10.93
CA ILE A 103 3.36 6.37 11.17
C ILE A 103 2.77 6.47 12.60
N ASN A 104 3.56 6.88 13.59
CA ASN A 104 3.10 6.99 14.98
C ASN A 104 2.16 8.19 15.21
N GLU A 105 2.26 9.22 14.37
CA GLU A 105 1.52 10.48 14.46
C GLU A 105 0.22 10.45 13.63
N VAL A 106 -0.06 9.35 12.93
CA VAL A 106 -1.31 9.19 12.21
C VAL A 106 -2.46 8.97 13.22
N HIS A 107 -3.52 9.76 13.05
CA HIS A 107 -4.70 9.75 13.90
C HIS A 107 -6.00 9.69 13.08
N GLY A 108 -7.12 9.45 13.78
CA GLY A 108 -8.46 9.42 13.19
C GLY A 108 -9.00 8.01 12.98
N LYS A 109 -10.02 7.91 12.14
CA LYS A 109 -10.68 6.65 11.79
C LYS A 109 -10.94 6.60 10.29
N ALA A 110 -10.72 5.43 9.71
CA ALA A 110 -11.01 5.16 8.31
C ALA A 110 -11.91 3.94 8.19
N HIS A 111 -12.75 3.94 7.16
CA HIS A 111 -13.55 2.77 6.79
C HIS A 111 -12.63 1.59 6.44
N ALA A 112 -11.56 1.84 5.68
CA ALA A 112 -10.52 0.87 5.42
C ALA A 112 -9.12 1.51 5.43
N VAL A 113 -8.11 0.70 5.75
CA VAL A 113 -6.70 1.03 5.54
C VAL A 113 -6.14 0.14 4.44
N VAL A 114 -5.39 0.71 3.52
CA VAL A 114 -4.56 -0.01 2.54
C VAL A 114 -3.10 0.32 2.82
N MET A 115 -2.18 -0.62 2.59
CA MET A 115 -0.75 -0.36 2.76
C MET A 115 0.13 -1.39 2.06
N ASN A 116 1.30 -0.93 1.64
CA ASN A 116 2.44 -1.77 1.29
C ASN A 116 3.59 -1.43 2.24
N PRO A 117 3.57 -1.93 3.49
CA PRO A 117 4.59 -1.60 4.46
C PRO A 117 5.97 -2.11 4.01
N PRO A 118 7.07 -1.55 4.55
CA PRO A 118 8.39 -2.11 4.33
C PRO A 118 8.41 -3.58 4.75
N PHE A 119 9.02 -4.44 3.93
CA PHE A 119 9.03 -5.89 4.19
C PHE A 119 10.03 -6.30 5.27
N GLY A 120 10.85 -5.37 5.77
CA GLY A 120 11.83 -5.61 6.83
C GLY A 120 13.05 -6.38 6.34
N ALA A 121 13.35 -6.26 5.06
CA ALA A 121 14.58 -6.80 4.45
C ALA A 121 15.83 -6.07 4.99
N GLN A 122 15.71 -4.78 5.32
CA GLN A 122 16.79 -3.99 5.91
C GLN A 122 16.72 -4.01 7.44
N VAL A 123 15.52 -3.82 8.00
CA VAL A 123 15.29 -3.78 9.44
C VAL A 123 14.15 -4.71 9.81
N LYS A 124 14.48 -5.80 10.51
CA LYS A 124 13.50 -6.79 10.92
C LYS A 124 12.40 -6.15 11.79
N GLY A 125 11.15 -6.26 11.35
CA GLY A 125 9.98 -5.78 12.09
C GLY A 125 9.57 -4.33 11.81
N SER A 126 10.06 -3.74 10.72
CA SER A 126 9.63 -2.40 10.25
C SER A 126 8.16 -2.34 9.82
N ASP A 127 7.53 -3.48 9.55
CA ASP A 127 6.10 -3.65 9.27
C ASP A 127 5.21 -3.52 10.52
N ARG A 128 5.75 -3.79 11.71
CA ARG A 128 4.98 -3.84 12.96
C ARG A 128 4.34 -2.52 13.37
N PRO A 129 5.01 -1.36 13.29
CA PRO A 129 4.38 -0.07 13.57
C PRO A 129 3.19 0.21 12.65
N PHE A 130 3.32 -0.12 11.36
CA PHE A 130 2.26 0.03 10.36
C PHE A 130 1.06 -0.86 10.66
N LEU A 131 1.28 -2.16 10.93
CA LEU A 131 0.21 -3.08 11.30
C LEU A 131 -0.54 -2.64 12.57
N ARG A 132 0.19 -2.22 13.61
CA ARG A 132 -0.43 -1.74 14.85
C ARG A 132 -1.29 -0.50 14.58
N LYS A 133 -0.74 0.46 13.84
CA LYS A 133 -1.44 1.71 13.52
C LYS A 133 -2.66 1.45 12.64
N ALA A 134 -2.56 0.58 11.63
CA ALA A 134 -3.68 0.21 10.79
C ALA A 134 -4.87 -0.36 11.60
N LEU A 135 -4.59 -1.27 12.56
CA LEU A 135 -5.60 -1.87 13.45
C LEU A 135 -6.15 -0.90 14.52
N GLU A 136 -5.44 0.19 14.79
CA GLU A 136 -5.92 1.31 15.59
C GLU A 136 -6.90 2.17 14.80
N LEU A 137 -6.59 2.43 13.52
CA LEU A 137 -7.32 3.37 12.66
C LEU A 137 -8.56 2.77 11.99
N SER A 138 -8.58 1.45 11.73
CA SER A 138 -9.70 0.79 11.05
C SER A 138 -9.96 -0.63 11.55
N SER A 139 -11.20 -1.09 11.37
CA SER A 139 -11.57 -2.50 11.54
C SER A 139 -11.23 -3.36 10.32
N VAL A 140 -11.00 -2.76 9.15
CA VAL A 140 -10.65 -3.46 7.91
C VAL A 140 -9.32 -2.95 7.37
N VAL A 141 -8.35 -3.85 7.22
CA VAL A 141 -6.99 -3.53 6.78
C VAL A 141 -6.59 -4.44 5.63
N TYR A 142 -6.06 -3.85 4.57
CA TYR A 142 -5.42 -4.52 3.44
C TYR A 142 -3.92 -4.27 3.47
N SER A 143 -3.13 -5.34 3.51
CA SER A 143 -1.68 -5.23 3.61
C SER A 143 -0.95 -6.22 2.71
N ILE A 144 0.17 -5.78 2.14
CA ILE A 144 1.07 -6.58 1.32
C ILE A 144 2.28 -6.99 2.16
N HIS A 145 2.65 -8.26 2.12
CA HIS A 145 3.84 -8.80 2.79
C HIS A 145 4.61 -9.75 1.88
N ASN A 146 5.86 -10.04 2.23
CA ASN A 146 6.61 -11.13 1.59
C ASN A 146 5.94 -12.48 1.83
N ALA A 147 6.01 -13.39 0.84
CA ALA A 147 5.50 -14.74 1.01
C ALA A 147 6.13 -15.47 2.21
N GLY A 148 5.30 -16.22 2.95
CA GLY A 148 5.69 -16.87 4.19
C GLY A 148 5.51 -16.02 5.45
N SER A 149 4.89 -14.84 5.35
CA SER A 149 4.64 -13.96 6.50
C SER A 149 3.38 -14.35 7.28
N ALA A 150 2.48 -15.15 6.68
CA ALA A 150 1.16 -15.47 7.23
C ALA A 150 1.15 -15.92 8.70
N GLU A 151 2.03 -16.84 9.12
CA GLU A 151 2.05 -17.30 10.53
C GLU A 151 2.44 -16.21 11.51
N PHE A 152 3.45 -15.40 11.14
CA PHE A 152 3.88 -14.27 11.95
C PHE A 152 2.77 -13.22 12.06
N ILE A 153 2.16 -12.86 10.93
CA ILE A 153 1.09 -11.87 10.89
C ILE A 153 -0.09 -12.33 11.75
N LYS A 154 -0.55 -13.58 11.62
CA LYS A 154 -1.63 -14.14 12.45
C LYS A 154 -1.37 -14.00 13.95
N LYS A 155 -0.13 -14.26 14.40
CA LYS A 155 0.25 -14.11 15.81
C LYS A 155 0.28 -12.64 16.24
N PHE A 156 0.78 -11.75 15.36
CA PHE A 156 0.94 -10.33 15.66
C PHE A 156 -0.41 -9.59 15.76
N ILE A 157 -1.37 -9.90 14.89
CA ILE A 157 -2.62 -9.15 14.78
C ILE A 157 -3.70 -9.57 15.80
N SER A 158 -3.47 -10.64 16.58
CA SER A 158 -4.43 -11.15 17.55
C SER A 158 -4.93 -10.03 18.49
N PRO A 159 -6.25 -9.89 18.72
CA PRO A 159 -7.33 -10.84 18.41
C PRO A 159 -7.95 -10.71 16.99
N SER A 160 -7.46 -9.79 16.15
CA SER A 160 -7.90 -9.67 14.75
C SER A 160 -7.54 -10.91 13.94
N VAL A 161 -8.20 -11.10 12.80
CA VAL A 161 -8.01 -12.29 11.95
C VAL A 161 -7.76 -11.93 10.50
N ILE A 162 -6.95 -12.74 9.83
CA ILE A 162 -6.85 -12.73 8.37
C ILE A 162 -8.09 -13.44 7.83
N THR A 163 -8.97 -12.69 7.16
CA THR A 163 -10.16 -13.27 6.51
C THR A 163 -9.85 -13.78 5.11
N GLU A 164 -8.89 -13.16 4.43
CA GLU A 164 -8.55 -13.46 3.04
C GLU A 164 -7.05 -13.35 2.82
N HIS A 165 -6.54 -14.21 1.94
CA HIS A 165 -5.12 -14.35 1.66
C HIS A 165 -4.91 -14.66 0.17
N ILE A 166 -4.20 -13.77 -0.53
CA ILE A 166 -3.93 -13.89 -1.97
C ILE A 166 -2.42 -13.95 -2.18
N LEU A 167 -1.93 -15.03 -2.78
CA LEU A 167 -0.55 -15.15 -3.24
C LEU A 167 -0.40 -14.51 -4.63
N ILE A 168 0.59 -13.65 -4.79
CA ILE A 168 0.80 -12.89 -6.03
C ILE A 168 2.28 -12.75 -6.40
N ASP A 169 2.56 -12.67 -7.70
CA ASP A 169 3.87 -12.26 -8.21
C ASP A 169 4.07 -10.75 -8.04
N PHE A 170 5.19 -10.38 -7.44
CA PHE A 170 5.58 -9.00 -7.19
C PHE A 170 6.82 -8.68 -8.05
N PRO A 171 6.64 -8.11 -9.25
CA PRO A 171 7.74 -7.75 -10.12
C PRO A 171 8.40 -6.45 -9.66
N ILE A 172 9.64 -6.54 -9.19
CA ILE A 172 10.47 -5.41 -8.82
C ILE A 172 11.31 -5.01 -10.03
N LYS A 173 11.02 -3.84 -10.61
CA LYS A 173 11.84 -3.26 -11.69
C LYS A 173 13.23 -2.87 -11.15
N ARG A 174 14.19 -2.74 -12.06
CA ARG A 174 15.56 -2.34 -11.72
C ARG A 174 15.62 -0.90 -11.17
N THR A 175 15.52 -0.77 -9.85
CA THR A 175 15.51 0.52 -9.15
C THR A 175 16.89 1.00 -8.71
N PHE A 176 17.85 0.10 -8.44
CA PHE A 176 19.18 0.45 -7.93
C PHE A 176 20.32 0.01 -8.85
N ARG A 177 21.47 0.73 -8.80
CA ARG A 177 22.63 0.47 -9.67
C ARG A 177 23.24 -0.93 -9.47
N PHE A 178 23.10 -1.52 -8.27
CA PHE A 178 23.63 -2.84 -7.93
C PHE A 178 22.73 -4.01 -8.39
N HIS A 179 21.55 -3.73 -8.94
CA HIS A 179 20.72 -4.78 -9.51
C HIS A 179 21.33 -5.30 -10.84
N THR A 180 21.52 -6.62 -10.90
CA THR A 180 22.06 -7.34 -12.06
C THR A 180 20.99 -7.76 -13.08
N ARG A 181 19.70 -7.75 -12.69
CA ARG A 181 18.56 -8.09 -13.54
C ARG A 181 17.66 -6.88 -13.78
N GLU A 182 17.03 -6.80 -14.96
CA GLU A 182 16.09 -5.72 -15.30
C GLU A 182 14.79 -5.79 -14.50
N VAL A 183 14.33 -7.01 -14.19
CA VAL A 183 13.19 -7.28 -13.32
C VAL A 183 13.51 -8.49 -12.45
N GLN A 184 13.27 -8.37 -11.15
CA GLN A 184 13.27 -9.48 -10.21
C GLN A 184 11.84 -9.73 -9.74
N VAL A 185 11.34 -10.96 -9.91
CA VAL A 185 10.02 -11.34 -9.39
C VAL A 185 10.20 -12.03 -8.05
N ILE A 186 9.52 -11.52 -7.02
CA ILE A 186 9.37 -12.19 -5.73
C ILE A 186 7.92 -12.60 -5.53
N LYS A 187 7.66 -13.51 -4.58
CA LYS A 187 6.29 -13.85 -4.16
C LYS A 187 5.89 -12.98 -2.99
N ALA A 188 4.69 -12.39 -3.09
CA ALA A 188 4.08 -11.60 -2.03
C ALA A 188 2.70 -12.18 -1.65
N GLU A 189 2.22 -11.76 -0.49
CA GLU A 189 0.94 -12.13 0.09
C GLU A 189 0.14 -10.85 0.33
N ILE A 190 -1.09 -10.79 -0.18
CA ILE A 190 -2.06 -9.74 0.16
C ILE A 190 -3.00 -10.32 1.20
N PHE A 191 -3.10 -9.64 2.35
CA PHE A 191 -4.05 -10.00 3.40
C PHE A 191 -5.19 -9.00 3.49
N ARG A 192 -6.41 -9.51 3.69
CA ARG A 192 -7.50 -8.75 4.31
C ARG A 192 -7.56 -9.15 5.78
N ILE A 193 -7.42 -8.18 6.66
CA ILE A 193 -7.45 -8.34 8.10
C ILE A 193 -8.70 -7.64 8.64
N GLU A 194 -9.43 -8.34 9.51
CA GLU A 194 -10.62 -7.83 10.16
C GLU A 194 -10.48 -7.89 11.68
N LYS A 195 -10.78 -6.77 12.34
CA LYS A 195 -10.79 -6.68 13.80
C LYS A 195 -12.02 -7.40 14.35
N ARG A 196 -11.79 -8.32 15.28
CA ARG A 196 -12.85 -9.00 16.05
C ARG A 196 -13.23 -8.20 17.29
#